data_AF-A0A2N5SA50-F1
#
_entry.id   AF-A0A2N5SA50-F1
#
_cell.length_a   1.000
_cell.length_b   1.000
_cell.length_c   1.000
_cell.angle_alpha   90.00
_cell.angle_beta   90.00
_cell.angle_gamma   90.00
#
_symmetry.space_group_name_H-M   'P 1'
#
loop_
_entity.id
_entity.type
_entity.pdbx_description
1 polymer ?
#
loop_
_entity_poly.entity_id
_entity_poly.type
_entity_poly.pdbx_seq_one_letter_code
_entity_poly.pdbx_strand_id
1 'polypeptide(L)'
;MESHAQNSQSGSAERIPNTDAGIRAAAETDSARTEDSRAERSLQELVHEYQELNASDIQEIAGRLPTALELSRSVASNRPLVIRAYAQLQRAAASSAKDGLYHNLEGLDKWSASYLVHQMGQQLVTVARTPSGRADSVVDGKYFVEPAYEKIKMADFLGELHASERTSISLDHDRRTRDVVYLQSQDGNLSKELLPLLPDLGSHVPLASQALGTDQPDAVNLWIGDERSVTSLHNDPYENFYMMIEGSKTFTIFPPVECYCMHEAEYRSSQYLWDESEHAWKIVSKTQGEEQMQVPWIPVDPLEPNYAKHPRFRFARSMSVQLDQGDLLYLPSLWYHHVQAHRTSPNGLVIACNWWYDMNYEGAHYALFSFIRRHVLALDQADQSKEKPEGTRSNNHYSDPAIKHMLT
;
A
#
# COMPACT_ATOMS: atom_id res chain seq x y z
N MET A 1 -96.90 16.98 3.65
CA MET A 1 -96.31 16.17 2.56
C MET A 1 -94.83 16.02 2.87
N GLU A 2 -94.42 14.76 2.96
CA GLU A 2 -93.11 14.26 3.36
C GLU A 2 -92.00 14.66 2.36
N SER A 3 -90.76 14.72 2.84
CA SER A 3 -89.76 13.71 2.47
C SER A 3 -88.44 13.91 3.24
N HIS A 4 -87.90 12.78 3.70
CA HIS A 4 -86.66 12.59 4.42
C HIS A 4 -85.39 12.79 3.56
N ALA A 5 -84.27 13.17 4.19
CA ALA A 5 -83.04 12.37 4.17
C ALA A 5 -82.04 12.87 5.24
N GLN A 6 -81.44 11.91 5.97
CA GLN A 6 -80.40 12.07 6.98
C GLN A 6 -79.02 12.28 6.33
N ASN A 7 -78.09 12.98 7.00
CA ASN A 7 -76.73 12.48 7.23
C ASN A 7 -75.94 13.28 8.28
N SER A 8 -74.97 12.57 8.84
CA SER A 8 -74.32 12.68 10.15
C SER A 8 -72.97 13.42 10.20
N GLN A 9 -72.62 13.94 11.40
CA GLN A 9 -71.26 14.10 12.02
C GLN A 9 -70.25 15.03 11.29
N SER A 10 -69.27 15.70 11.91
CA SER A 10 -68.59 15.64 13.22
C SER A 10 -67.85 16.98 13.46
N GLY A 11 -67.62 17.34 14.73
CA GLY A 11 -66.85 18.53 15.12
C GLY A 11 -65.34 18.32 14.97
N SER A 12 -64.66 19.35 14.46
CA SER A 12 -63.20 19.46 14.37
C SER A 12 -62.61 19.94 15.69
N ALA A 13 -61.99 19.04 16.45
CA ALA A 13 -61.04 19.39 17.51
C ALA A 13 -59.63 19.48 16.89
N GLU A 14 -59.04 20.67 16.88
CA GLU A 14 -57.63 20.88 16.55
C GLU A 14 -56.76 20.11 17.56
N ARG A 15 -56.06 19.08 17.08
CA ARG A 15 -54.99 18.41 17.85
C ARG A 15 -53.78 19.34 17.90
N ILE A 16 -53.40 19.74 19.11
CA ILE A 16 -52.07 20.26 19.42
C ILE A 16 -51.06 19.16 19.02
N PRO A 17 -50.04 19.43 18.18
CA PRO A 17 -49.07 18.43 17.79
C PRO A 17 -48.29 17.95 19.01
N ASN A 18 -48.07 16.64 19.09
CA ASN A 18 -47.41 15.95 20.18
C ASN A 18 -45.91 16.35 20.24
N THR A 19 -45.60 17.41 21.00
CA THR A 19 -44.26 18.03 21.11
C THR A 19 -43.20 17.10 21.70
N ASP A 20 -43.60 16.04 22.40
CA ASP A 20 -42.69 15.15 23.12
C ASP A 20 -41.88 14.22 22.19
N ALA A 21 -42.45 13.83 21.04
CA ALA A 21 -41.76 12.98 20.07
C ALA A 21 -40.69 13.72 19.27
N GLY A 22 -40.96 14.99 18.91
CA GLY A 22 -40.01 15.85 18.21
C GLY A 22 -38.83 16.28 19.09
N ILE A 23 -39.08 16.52 20.39
CA ILE A 23 -38.04 16.87 21.36
C ILE A 23 -37.14 15.66 21.66
N ARG A 24 -37.70 14.45 21.77
CA ARG A 24 -36.90 13.22 21.95
C ARG A 24 -36.04 12.90 20.73
N ALA A 25 -36.59 13.01 19.52
CA ALA A 25 -35.83 12.80 18.29
C ALA A 25 -34.70 13.84 18.12
N ALA A 26 -34.96 15.10 18.49
CA ALA A 26 -33.95 16.16 18.49
C ALA A 26 -32.86 15.93 19.56
N ALA A 27 -33.22 15.47 20.75
CA ALA A 27 -32.27 15.15 21.82
C ALA A 27 -31.42 13.90 21.51
N GLU A 28 -32.00 12.88 20.88
CA GLU A 28 -31.30 11.69 20.41
C GLU A 28 -30.31 12.01 19.29
N THR A 29 -30.69 12.89 18.36
CA THR A 29 -29.79 13.35 17.28
C THR A 29 -28.68 14.27 17.78
N ASP A 30 -28.94 15.12 18.77
CA ASP A 30 -27.91 15.96 19.39
C ASP A 30 -26.93 15.12 20.25
N SER A 31 -27.44 14.15 21.01
CA SER A 31 -26.64 13.19 21.76
C SER A 31 -25.72 12.36 20.86
N ALA A 32 -26.24 11.81 19.76
CA ALA A 32 -25.46 11.05 18.79
C ALA A 32 -24.37 11.91 18.14
N ARG A 33 -24.66 13.18 17.80
CA ARG A 33 -23.66 14.13 17.30
C ARG A 33 -22.55 14.43 18.30
N THR A 34 -22.89 14.56 19.59
CA THR A 34 -21.88 14.71 20.65
C THR A 34 -21.09 13.44 20.94
N GLU A 35 -21.61 12.25 20.62
CA GLU A 35 -20.88 10.98 20.73
C GLU A 35 -19.88 10.80 19.59
N ASP A 36 -20.29 11.01 18.33
CA ASP A 36 -19.42 10.98 17.16
C ASP A 36 -18.24 11.95 17.33
N SER A 37 -18.51 13.17 17.80
CA SER A 37 -17.48 14.19 18.04
C SER A 37 -16.49 13.81 19.14
N ARG A 38 -16.91 13.06 20.17
CA ARG A 38 -16.02 12.57 21.24
C ARG A 38 -15.16 11.42 20.76
N ALA A 39 -15.74 10.48 20.00
CA ALA A 39 -15.00 9.36 19.42
C ALA A 39 -13.93 9.85 18.44
N GLU A 40 -14.27 10.81 17.58
CA GLU A 40 -13.30 11.41 16.66
C GLU A 40 -12.16 12.13 17.39
N ARG A 41 -12.47 12.93 18.42
CA ARG A 41 -11.44 13.58 19.25
C ARG A 41 -10.50 12.56 19.89
N SER A 42 -11.02 11.44 20.39
CA SER A 42 -10.19 10.38 20.98
C SER A 42 -9.22 9.76 19.98
N LEU A 43 -9.62 9.60 18.70
CA LEU A 43 -8.72 9.13 17.65
C LEU A 43 -7.65 10.16 17.29
N GLN A 44 -8.01 11.45 17.25
CA GLN A 44 -7.04 12.54 17.06
C GLN A 44 -6.01 12.57 18.19
N GLU A 45 -6.47 12.44 19.44
CA GLU A 45 -5.62 12.37 20.62
C GLU A 45 -4.68 11.15 20.57
N LEU A 46 -5.18 9.98 20.16
CA LEU A 46 -4.36 8.79 19.97
C LEU A 46 -3.21 9.01 18.96
N VAL A 47 -3.51 9.65 17.82
CA VAL A 47 -2.48 10.01 16.82
C VAL A 47 -1.45 10.97 17.43
N HIS A 48 -1.92 12.01 18.11
CA HIS A 48 -1.05 13.01 18.75
C HIS A 48 -0.16 12.39 19.83
N GLU A 49 -0.72 11.57 20.72
CA GLU A 49 0.02 10.89 21.79
C GLU A 49 1.12 9.98 21.23
N TYR A 50 0.82 9.21 20.18
CA TYR A 50 1.83 8.39 19.53
C TYR A 50 2.97 9.25 18.97
N GLN A 51 2.65 10.35 18.29
CA GLN A 51 3.62 11.26 17.69
C GLN A 51 4.49 12.01 18.71
N GLU A 52 3.97 12.27 19.92
CA GLU A 52 4.73 12.89 21.01
C GLU A 52 5.66 11.88 21.71
N LEU A 53 5.24 10.63 21.82
CA LEU A 53 6.00 9.57 22.50
C LEU A 53 7.03 8.88 21.60
N ASN A 54 6.87 8.98 20.28
CA ASN A 54 7.72 8.32 19.31
C ASN A 54 8.39 9.33 18.38
N ALA A 55 9.68 9.13 18.12
CA ALA A 55 10.44 9.98 17.25
C ALA A 55 9.90 9.93 15.79
N SER A 56 10.04 11.03 15.05
CA SER A 56 9.66 11.12 13.64
C SER A 56 10.82 10.91 12.68
N ASP A 57 11.92 10.33 13.16
CA ASP A 57 13.06 9.86 12.39
C ASP A 57 13.13 8.34 12.40
N ILE A 58 13.75 7.81 11.33
CA ILE A 58 14.00 6.38 11.19
C ILE A 58 15.40 6.11 11.74
N GLN A 59 15.51 5.11 12.62
CA GLN A 59 16.79 4.73 13.17
C GLN A 59 17.69 4.20 12.05
N GLU A 60 18.94 4.65 12.03
CA GLU A 60 19.94 4.17 11.07
C GLU A 60 21.13 3.56 11.79
N ILE A 61 21.59 2.41 11.30
CA ILE A 61 22.82 1.76 11.75
C ILE A 61 23.80 1.76 10.59
N ALA A 62 24.92 2.45 10.77
CA ALA A 62 25.99 2.57 9.79
C ALA A 62 27.31 2.01 10.33
N GLY A 63 28.14 1.49 9.43
CA GLY A 63 29.49 1.02 9.74
C GLY A 63 29.59 -0.32 10.48
N ARG A 64 28.47 -0.96 10.80
CA ARG A 64 28.42 -2.32 11.37
C ARG A 64 27.09 -3.00 11.09
N LEU A 65 27.07 -4.33 11.17
CA LEU A 65 25.82 -5.10 11.24
C LEU A 65 25.25 -5.00 12.67
N PRO A 66 23.92 -4.85 12.85
CA PRO A 66 23.31 -5.04 14.16
C PRO A 66 23.29 -6.51 14.56
N THR A 67 23.16 -6.75 15.86
CA THR A 67 22.83 -8.07 16.38
C THR A 67 21.35 -8.39 16.13
N ALA A 68 21.01 -9.68 16.08
CA ALA A 68 19.60 -10.11 15.99
C ALA A 68 18.75 -9.56 17.15
N LEU A 69 19.34 -9.36 18.34
CA LEU A 69 18.66 -8.76 19.50
C LEU A 69 18.38 -7.26 19.31
N GLU A 70 19.28 -6.51 18.68
CA GLU A 70 19.03 -5.10 18.34
C GLU A 70 17.90 -4.99 17.32
N LEU A 71 17.91 -5.86 16.29
CA LEU A 71 16.85 -5.90 15.30
C LEU A 71 15.51 -6.33 15.92
N SER A 72 15.48 -7.36 16.77
CA SER A 72 14.25 -7.85 17.41
C SER A 72 13.59 -6.81 18.34
N ARG A 73 14.36 -5.88 18.92
CA ARG A 73 13.80 -4.73 19.65
C ARG A 73 13.06 -3.76 18.73
N SER A 74 13.55 -3.56 17.51
CA SER A 74 12.86 -2.74 16.50
C SER A 74 11.58 -3.42 16.04
N VAL A 75 11.62 -4.75 15.84
CA VAL A 75 10.45 -5.57 15.55
C VAL A 75 9.41 -5.48 16.68
N ALA A 76 9.83 -5.70 17.92
CA ALA A 76 8.94 -5.69 19.09
C ALA A 76 8.30 -4.31 19.35
N SER A 77 8.99 -3.23 19.00
CA SER A 77 8.44 -1.86 19.08
C SER A 77 7.70 -1.43 17.81
N ASN A 78 7.67 -2.28 16.78
CA ASN A 78 7.10 -1.99 15.46
C ASN A 78 7.64 -0.67 14.90
N ARG A 79 8.98 -0.51 14.93
CA ARG A 79 9.69 0.70 14.47
C ARG A 79 10.61 0.38 13.29
N PRO A 80 10.61 1.23 12.24
CA PRO A 80 11.47 1.03 11.07
C PRO A 80 12.94 1.24 11.42
N LEU A 81 13.81 0.53 10.71
CA LEU A 81 15.25 0.57 10.91
C LEU A 81 15.96 0.44 9.56
N VAL A 82 16.98 1.27 9.31
CA VAL A 82 17.85 1.13 8.14
C VAL A 82 19.22 0.63 8.56
N ILE A 83 19.72 -0.38 7.85
CA ILE A 83 21.11 -0.82 7.93
C ILE A 83 21.81 -0.30 6.69
N ARG A 84 22.63 0.74 6.87
CA ARG A 84 23.34 1.43 5.79
C ARG A 84 24.49 0.57 5.29
N ALA A 85 24.65 0.50 3.97
CA ALA A 85 25.66 -0.30 3.28
C ALA A 85 25.66 -1.79 3.73
N TYR A 86 24.47 -2.35 3.97
CA TYR A 86 24.29 -3.73 4.42
C TYR A 86 24.99 -4.74 3.52
N ALA A 87 24.83 -4.63 2.19
CA ALA A 87 25.46 -5.55 1.24
C ALA A 87 26.99 -5.52 1.35
N GLN A 88 27.58 -4.33 1.48
CA GLN A 88 29.03 -4.14 1.59
C GLN A 88 29.55 -4.64 2.95
N LEU A 89 28.84 -4.33 4.04
CA LEU A 89 29.15 -4.80 5.39
C LEU A 89 29.10 -6.31 5.47
N GLN A 90 28.11 -6.91 4.81
CA GLN A 90 28.06 -8.34 4.66
C GLN A 90 29.37 -8.79 3.97
N ARG A 91 29.67 -8.37 2.74
CA ARG A 91 30.85 -8.91 2.01
C ARG A 91 32.16 -8.79 2.78
N ALA A 92 32.35 -7.70 3.52
CA ALA A 92 33.50 -7.54 4.40
C ALA A 92 33.54 -8.61 5.50
N ALA A 93 32.40 -8.92 6.14
CA ALA A 93 32.29 -9.94 7.18
C ALA A 93 32.47 -11.38 6.67
N ALA A 94 32.06 -11.69 5.42
CA ALA A 94 32.17 -13.02 4.80
C ALA A 94 33.58 -13.60 4.91
N SER A 95 34.59 -12.76 4.66
CA SER A 95 36.00 -13.11 4.69
C SER A 95 36.52 -13.55 6.07
N SER A 96 35.71 -13.40 7.14
CA SER A 96 36.05 -13.71 8.53
C SER A 96 35.10 -14.70 9.21
N ALA A 97 34.01 -15.10 8.55
CA ALA A 97 32.90 -15.83 9.18
C ALA A 97 33.11 -17.35 9.18
N LYS A 98 32.86 -18.01 10.32
CA LYS A 98 32.93 -19.48 10.48
C LYS A 98 31.57 -20.18 10.63
N ASP A 99 30.46 -19.46 10.76
CA ASP A 99 29.24 -20.03 11.36
C ASP A 99 27.95 -19.92 10.51
N GLY A 100 28.01 -19.67 9.19
CA GLY A 100 26.81 -19.75 8.33
C GLY A 100 25.74 -18.66 8.55
N LEU A 101 25.99 -17.68 9.42
CA LEU A 101 25.10 -16.56 9.74
C LEU A 101 25.20 -15.40 8.74
N TYR A 102 25.86 -15.64 7.60
CA TYR A 102 26.28 -14.62 6.64
C TYR A 102 25.34 -14.54 5.45
N HIS A 103 24.98 -13.33 5.01
CA HIS A 103 24.15 -13.17 3.81
C HIS A 103 25.03 -13.15 2.56
N ASN A 104 25.02 -14.23 1.77
CA ASN A 104 25.84 -14.31 0.56
C ASN A 104 25.34 -13.35 -0.53
N LEU A 105 26.00 -12.20 -0.66
CA LEU A 105 25.68 -11.13 -1.61
C LEU A 105 26.85 -10.81 -2.56
N GLU A 106 27.78 -11.74 -2.74
CA GLU A 106 28.94 -11.57 -3.66
C GLU A 106 28.50 -11.42 -5.13
N GLY A 107 27.37 -12.02 -5.51
CA GLY A 107 26.83 -11.96 -6.87
C GLY A 107 26.39 -10.56 -7.31
N LEU A 108 26.01 -9.70 -6.37
CA LEU A 108 25.42 -8.39 -6.65
C LEU A 108 26.33 -7.42 -7.41
N ASP A 109 27.67 -7.56 -7.34
CA ASP A 109 28.59 -6.67 -8.09
C ASP A 109 28.54 -6.91 -9.61
N LYS A 110 27.94 -8.01 -10.04
CA LYS A 110 27.77 -8.36 -11.46
C LYS A 110 26.51 -7.75 -12.06
N TRP A 111 25.57 -7.31 -11.22
CA TRP A 111 24.24 -6.92 -11.64
C TRP A 111 24.32 -5.69 -12.54
N SER A 112 23.79 -5.86 -13.74
CA SER A 112 23.70 -4.89 -14.81
C SER A 112 22.68 -5.41 -15.82
N ALA A 113 22.16 -4.55 -16.69
CA ALA A 113 21.27 -5.00 -17.76
C ALA A 113 21.89 -6.13 -18.61
N SER A 114 23.19 -6.04 -18.94
CA SER A 114 23.90 -7.07 -19.70
C SER A 114 23.99 -8.41 -18.96
N TYR A 115 24.23 -8.38 -17.64
CA TYR A 115 24.23 -9.58 -16.81
C TYR A 115 22.85 -10.23 -16.77
N LEU A 116 21.80 -9.44 -16.56
CA LEU A 116 20.42 -9.95 -16.53
C LEU A 116 20.01 -10.54 -17.88
N VAL A 117 20.39 -9.91 -19.01
CA VAL A 117 20.18 -10.49 -20.35
C VAL A 117 20.95 -11.80 -20.51
N HIS A 118 22.18 -11.89 -20.02
CA HIS A 118 22.96 -13.12 -20.09
C HIS A 118 22.31 -14.26 -19.29
N GLN A 119 21.86 -13.99 -18.05
CA GLN A 119 21.26 -15.01 -17.18
C GLN A 119 19.84 -15.41 -17.63
N MET A 120 19.05 -14.44 -18.09
CA MET A 120 17.61 -14.58 -18.22
C MET A 120 17.04 -14.11 -19.56
N GLY A 121 17.85 -13.70 -20.53
CA GLY A 121 17.38 -12.94 -21.69
C GLY A 121 16.25 -13.56 -22.51
N GLN A 122 16.15 -14.89 -22.59
CA GLN A 122 15.06 -15.59 -23.29
C GLN A 122 13.91 -16.03 -22.38
N GLN A 123 14.06 -15.89 -21.06
CA GLN A 123 13.05 -16.26 -20.08
C GLN A 123 11.90 -15.26 -20.13
N LEU A 124 10.67 -15.78 -20.16
CA LEU A 124 9.47 -14.97 -20.03
C LEU A 124 9.30 -14.55 -18.58
N VAL A 125 9.09 -13.25 -18.37
CA VAL A 125 8.84 -12.63 -17.07
C VAL A 125 7.54 -11.85 -17.12
N THR A 126 6.87 -11.76 -15.98
CA THR A 126 5.60 -11.07 -15.83
C THR A 126 5.85 -9.59 -15.54
N VAL A 127 5.44 -8.73 -16.47
CA VAL A 127 5.67 -7.29 -16.42
C VAL A 127 4.34 -6.56 -16.30
N ALA A 128 4.24 -5.65 -15.34
CA ALA A 128 3.14 -4.71 -15.20
C ALA A 128 3.32 -3.54 -16.16
N ARG A 129 2.25 -3.16 -16.85
CA ARG A 129 2.17 -1.98 -17.73
C ARG A 129 1.10 -1.03 -17.23
N THR A 130 1.44 0.25 -17.19
CA THR A 130 0.52 1.32 -16.79
C THR A 130 0.70 2.56 -17.67
N PRO A 131 -0.32 3.42 -17.82
CA PRO A 131 -0.18 4.66 -18.56
C PRO A 131 0.77 5.67 -17.90
N SER A 132 0.92 5.64 -16.58
CA SER A 132 1.55 6.71 -15.80
C SER A 132 2.55 6.23 -14.74
N GLY A 133 2.80 4.93 -14.63
CA GLY A 133 3.68 4.34 -13.60
C GLY A 133 3.00 4.06 -12.26
N ARG A 134 1.72 4.39 -12.11
CA ARG A 134 0.91 4.15 -10.91
C ARG A 134 0.10 2.87 -11.06
N ALA A 135 0.69 1.75 -10.65
CA ALA A 135 -0.02 0.49 -10.47
C ALA A 135 -0.78 0.51 -9.13
N ASP A 136 -1.84 -0.32 -9.02
CA ASP A 136 -2.56 -0.59 -7.77
C ASP A 136 -2.93 0.70 -7.04
N SER A 137 -3.71 1.54 -7.73
CA SER A 137 -4.01 2.90 -7.27
C SER A 137 -5.44 3.32 -7.57
N VAL A 138 -5.91 4.35 -6.86
CA VAL A 138 -7.23 4.94 -7.09
C VAL A 138 -7.21 5.86 -8.31
N VAL A 139 -8.10 5.61 -9.26
CA VAL A 139 -8.29 6.42 -10.46
C VAL A 139 -9.70 7.00 -10.49
N ASP A 140 -9.80 8.27 -10.87
CA ASP A 140 -11.04 9.07 -10.93
C ASP A 140 -11.87 9.12 -9.62
N GLY A 141 -11.27 8.73 -8.50
CA GLY A 141 -11.94 8.59 -7.20
C GLY A 141 -13.03 7.51 -7.18
N LYS A 142 -12.96 6.53 -8.10
CA LYS A 142 -14.01 5.52 -8.30
C LYS A 142 -13.49 4.10 -8.42
N TYR A 143 -12.32 3.94 -9.02
CA TYR A 143 -11.77 2.64 -9.39
C TYR A 143 -10.47 2.41 -8.65
N PHE A 144 -10.31 1.21 -8.09
CA PHE A 144 -8.99 0.68 -7.78
C PHE A 144 -8.51 -0.03 -9.05
N VAL A 145 -7.41 0.44 -9.63
CA VAL A 145 -6.95 -0.02 -10.95
C VAL A 145 -5.62 -0.73 -10.82
N GLU A 146 -5.64 -2.03 -11.07
CA GLU A 146 -4.47 -2.87 -11.23
C GLU A 146 -3.79 -2.62 -12.60
N PRO A 147 -2.48 -2.89 -12.73
CA PRO A 147 -1.80 -2.78 -14.01
C PRO A 147 -2.28 -3.83 -15.01
N ALA A 148 -2.03 -3.58 -16.29
CA ALA A 148 -2.09 -4.64 -17.29
C ALA A 148 -0.87 -5.55 -17.10
N TYR A 149 -1.06 -6.87 -17.10
CA TYR A 149 0.05 -7.82 -17.03
C TYR A 149 0.34 -8.43 -18.38
N GLU A 150 1.61 -8.49 -18.74
CA GLU A 150 2.10 -9.15 -19.96
C GLU A 150 3.28 -10.07 -19.61
N LYS A 151 3.40 -11.18 -20.34
CA LYS A 151 4.60 -12.01 -20.32
C LYS A 151 5.50 -11.69 -21.50
N ILE A 152 6.64 -11.08 -21.24
CA ILE A 152 7.63 -10.72 -22.26
C ILE A 152 8.99 -11.29 -21.89
N LYS A 153 9.92 -11.37 -22.86
CA LYS A 153 11.28 -11.85 -22.57
C LYS A 153 12.02 -10.81 -21.74
N MET A 154 12.86 -11.24 -20.80
CA MET A 154 13.70 -10.34 -20.00
C MET A 154 14.53 -9.38 -20.89
N ALA A 155 15.06 -9.86 -22.02
CA ALA A 155 15.81 -9.00 -22.93
C ALA A 155 14.97 -7.89 -23.57
N ASP A 156 13.72 -8.19 -23.92
CA ASP A 156 12.79 -7.21 -24.51
C ASP A 156 12.37 -6.18 -23.45
N PHE A 157 12.04 -6.66 -22.25
CA PHE A 157 11.73 -5.81 -21.08
C PHE A 157 12.85 -4.81 -20.76
N LEU A 158 14.09 -5.27 -20.62
CA LEU A 158 15.23 -4.41 -20.36
C LEU A 158 15.51 -3.46 -21.54
N GLY A 159 15.23 -3.91 -22.77
CA GLY A 159 15.27 -3.05 -23.96
C GLY A 159 14.29 -1.89 -23.88
N GLU A 160 13.07 -2.12 -23.40
CA GLU A 160 12.04 -1.08 -23.21
C GLU A 160 12.43 -0.06 -22.14
N LEU A 161 12.99 -0.51 -21.00
CA LEU A 161 13.48 0.37 -19.93
C LEU A 161 14.64 1.28 -20.37
N HIS A 162 15.49 0.82 -21.29
CA HIS A 162 16.53 1.68 -21.89
C HIS A 162 15.97 2.62 -22.96
N ALA A 163 14.98 2.17 -23.74
CA ALA A 163 14.43 2.96 -24.83
C ALA A 163 13.65 4.18 -24.32
N SER A 164 12.96 4.07 -23.18
CA SER A 164 12.14 5.13 -22.58
C SER A 164 12.90 6.45 -22.39
N GLU A 165 14.21 6.39 -22.09
CA GLU A 165 15.08 7.54 -21.91
C GLU A 165 15.42 8.31 -23.20
N ARG A 166 15.47 7.64 -24.36
CA ARG A 166 15.78 8.31 -25.64
C ARG A 166 14.66 9.20 -26.15
N THR A 167 13.43 8.94 -25.70
CA THR A 167 12.22 9.68 -26.07
C THR A 167 11.98 10.95 -25.26
N SER A 168 12.59 11.10 -24.07
CA SER A 168 12.46 12.32 -23.26
C SER A 168 13.28 13.50 -23.79
N ILE A 169 14.17 13.28 -24.78
CA ILE A 169 15.06 14.30 -25.37
C ILE A 169 14.51 14.86 -26.71
N SER A 170 13.53 14.22 -27.35
CA SER A 170 12.95 14.69 -28.62
C SER A 170 11.63 15.44 -28.41
N LEU A 171 11.61 16.75 -28.68
CA LEU A 171 10.47 17.67 -28.64
C LEU A 171 9.37 17.41 -29.70
N ASP A 172 9.25 16.20 -30.24
CA ASP A 172 8.19 15.86 -31.19
C ASP A 172 6.94 15.40 -30.44
N HIS A 173 5.91 16.25 -30.46
CA HIS A 173 4.58 16.07 -29.88
C HIS A 173 3.75 14.90 -30.46
N ASP A 174 4.32 14.04 -31.32
CA ASP A 174 3.53 13.18 -32.20
C ASP A 174 3.88 11.68 -32.14
N ARG A 175 4.62 11.21 -31.12
CA ARG A 175 4.80 9.75 -30.88
C ARG A 175 4.76 9.40 -29.40
N ARG A 176 3.56 9.00 -28.95
CA ARG A 176 3.25 8.05 -27.85
C ARG A 176 4.13 8.20 -26.61
N THR A 177 3.62 8.91 -25.60
CA THR A 177 4.09 8.76 -24.21
C THR A 177 3.94 7.28 -23.83
N ARG A 178 5.10 6.61 -23.84
CA ARG A 178 5.28 5.18 -23.65
C ARG A 178 4.84 4.82 -22.25
N ASP A 179 3.91 3.88 -22.20
CA ASP A 179 3.57 3.12 -21.02
C ASP A 179 4.79 2.81 -20.14
N VAL A 180 4.55 2.76 -18.84
CA VAL A 180 5.56 2.46 -17.83
C VAL A 180 5.51 0.97 -17.56
N VAL A 181 6.63 0.31 -17.81
CA VAL A 181 6.84 -1.11 -17.52
C VAL A 181 7.53 -1.30 -16.18
N TYR A 182 7.07 -2.26 -15.40
CA TYR A 182 7.62 -2.57 -14.09
C TYR A 182 7.49 -4.05 -13.79
N LEU A 183 8.62 -4.72 -13.49
CA LEU A 183 8.60 -6.07 -12.94
C LEU A 183 8.33 -5.95 -11.44
N GLN A 184 7.12 -6.30 -11.03
CA GLN A 184 6.62 -6.01 -9.69
C GLN A 184 5.65 -7.05 -9.11
N SER A 185 5.62 -8.26 -9.66
CA SER A 185 4.80 -9.33 -9.10
C SER A 185 5.26 -9.65 -7.67
N GLN A 186 4.32 -9.68 -6.73
CA GLN A 186 4.59 -9.79 -5.29
C GLN A 186 4.34 -11.21 -4.76
N ASP A 187 4.31 -12.19 -5.66
CA ASP A 187 3.90 -13.56 -5.42
C ASP A 187 5.09 -14.48 -5.09
N GLY A 188 6.22 -13.94 -4.65
CA GLY A 188 7.47 -14.68 -4.50
C GLY A 188 8.17 -14.93 -5.84
N ASN A 189 8.13 -13.93 -6.74
CA ASN A 189 8.59 -14.07 -8.13
C ASN A 189 10.04 -14.55 -8.26
N LEU A 190 10.90 -14.27 -7.27
CA LEU A 190 12.31 -14.66 -7.28
C LEU A 190 12.48 -16.18 -7.20
N SER A 191 11.68 -16.84 -6.38
CA SER A 191 11.68 -18.30 -6.22
C SER A 191 10.92 -19.02 -7.33
N LYS A 192 10.25 -18.27 -8.22
CA LYS A 192 9.44 -18.77 -9.33
C LYS A 192 10.09 -18.45 -10.67
N GLU A 193 9.62 -17.40 -11.34
CA GLU A 193 10.03 -17.05 -12.69
C GLU A 193 11.41 -16.40 -12.77
N LEU A 194 12.05 -16.06 -11.65
CA LEU A 194 13.40 -15.48 -11.62
C LEU A 194 14.42 -16.35 -10.88
N LEU A 195 14.13 -17.65 -10.72
CA LEU A 195 14.95 -18.62 -9.98
C LEU A 195 16.46 -18.59 -10.31
N PRO A 196 16.91 -18.37 -11.57
CA PRO A 196 18.34 -18.25 -11.87
C PRO A 196 19.07 -17.13 -11.13
N LEU A 197 18.37 -16.10 -10.66
CA LEU A 197 18.94 -14.96 -9.92
C LEU A 197 18.94 -15.18 -8.39
N LEU A 198 18.19 -16.15 -7.88
CA LEU A 198 18.09 -16.45 -6.44
C LEU A 198 19.46 -16.65 -5.77
N PRO A 199 20.44 -17.36 -6.36
CA PRO A 199 21.75 -17.57 -5.73
C PRO A 199 22.55 -16.29 -5.44
N ASP A 200 22.30 -15.19 -6.18
CA ASP A 200 22.99 -13.91 -5.97
C ASP A 200 22.40 -13.09 -4.81
N LEU A 201 21.16 -13.40 -4.41
CA LEU A 201 20.38 -12.64 -3.45
C LEU A 201 20.12 -13.39 -2.15
N GLY A 202 20.02 -14.72 -2.19
CA GLY A 202 19.63 -15.53 -1.05
C GLY A 202 18.12 -15.68 -0.88
N SER A 203 17.69 -16.80 -0.30
CA SER A 203 16.27 -17.10 -0.06
C SER A 203 15.70 -16.42 1.18
N HIS A 204 16.55 -15.88 2.06
CA HIS A 204 16.15 -15.21 3.29
C HIS A 204 17.26 -14.26 3.75
N VAL A 205 16.94 -13.32 4.64
CA VAL A 205 17.95 -12.45 5.28
C VAL A 205 18.39 -13.11 6.61
N PRO A 206 19.62 -13.64 6.76
CA PRO A 206 20.01 -14.42 7.94
C PRO A 206 19.87 -13.67 9.27
N LEU A 207 20.17 -12.38 9.28
CA LEU A 207 19.99 -11.51 10.44
C LEU A 207 18.51 -11.36 10.82
N ALA A 208 17.63 -11.15 9.83
CA ALA A 208 16.19 -11.09 10.03
C ALA A 208 15.66 -12.42 10.57
N SER A 209 16.12 -13.52 9.98
CA SER A 209 15.68 -14.86 10.38
C SER A 209 16.02 -15.20 11.82
N GLN A 210 17.18 -14.76 12.31
CA GLN A 210 17.51 -14.89 13.73
C GLN A 210 16.65 -14.00 14.62
N ALA A 211 16.34 -12.78 14.18
CA ALA A 211 15.53 -11.84 14.95
C ALA A 211 14.06 -12.27 15.04
N LEU A 212 13.53 -12.86 13.96
CA LEU A 212 12.15 -13.35 13.85
C LEU A 212 11.98 -14.80 14.30
N GLY A 213 13.07 -15.57 14.40
CA GLY A 213 13.03 -16.98 14.77
C GLY A 213 12.59 -17.92 13.63
N THR A 214 12.65 -17.47 12.38
CA THR A 214 12.30 -18.28 11.19
C THR A 214 13.17 -17.91 9.99
N ASP A 215 13.63 -18.91 9.24
CA ASP A 215 14.37 -18.75 7.97
C ASP A 215 13.48 -18.85 6.72
N GLN A 216 12.16 -18.95 6.92
CA GLN A 216 11.17 -19.10 5.85
C GLN A 216 10.39 -17.79 5.68
N PRO A 217 10.83 -16.86 4.80
CA PRO A 217 9.94 -15.82 4.32
C PRO A 217 8.84 -16.43 3.45
N ASP A 218 7.64 -15.86 3.54
CA ASP A 218 6.48 -16.24 2.74
C ASP A 218 6.67 -15.90 1.26
N ALA A 219 7.38 -14.80 0.98
CA ALA A 219 7.70 -14.37 -0.37
C ALA A 219 9.07 -13.69 -0.44
N VAL A 220 9.76 -13.88 -1.57
CA VAL A 220 10.94 -13.11 -1.97
C VAL A 220 10.66 -12.50 -3.32
N ASN A 221 10.59 -11.17 -3.37
CA ASN A 221 10.17 -10.43 -4.55
C ASN A 221 11.31 -9.58 -5.08
N LEU A 222 11.59 -9.73 -6.37
CA LEU A 222 12.47 -8.86 -7.12
C LEU A 222 11.63 -7.78 -7.81
N TRP A 223 12.17 -6.57 -7.81
CA TRP A 223 11.59 -5.39 -8.43
C TRP A 223 12.59 -4.84 -9.43
N ILE A 224 12.19 -4.66 -10.69
CA ILE A 224 13.01 -4.04 -11.73
C ILE A 224 12.15 -3.04 -12.48
N GLY A 225 12.54 -1.77 -12.52
CA GLY A 225 11.81 -0.73 -13.23
C GLY A 225 12.66 0.51 -13.50
N ASP A 226 11.99 1.65 -13.66
CA ASP A 226 12.62 2.95 -13.76
C ASP A 226 11.98 3.99 -12.82
N GLU A 227 12.45 5.24 -12.88
CA GLU A 227 12.03 6.34 -12.02
C GLU A 227 10.56 6.75 -12.17
N ARG A 228 9.86 6.26 -13.21
CA ARG A 228 8.45 6.56 -13.44
C ARG A 228 7.54 5.64 -12.61
N SER A 229 8.05 4.52 -12.11
CA SER A 229 7.29 3.61 -11.26
C SER A 229 7.06 4.22 -9.88
N VAL A 230 5.79 4.30 -9.48
CA VAL A 230 5.35 4.82 -8.18
C VAL A 230 4.39 3.82 -7.54
N THR A 231 4.70 3.41 -6.31
CA THR A 231 3.80 2.58 -5.50
C THR A 231 2.94 3.50 -4.63
N SER A 232 1.61 3.40 -4.80
CA SER A 232 0.66 4.22 -4.05
C SER A 232 0.69 3.91 -2.55
N LEU A 233 0.12 4.80 -1.74
CA LEU A 233 0.13 4.64 -0.28
C LEU A 233 -0.71 3.43 0.13
N HIS A 234 -0.09 2.45 0.80
CA HIS A 234 -0.75 1.22 1.26
C HIS A 234 0.01 0.66 2.48
N ASN A 235 -0.46 -0.44 3.06
CA ASN A 235 0.26 -1.17 4.10
C ASN A 235 0.14 -2.68 3.86
N ASP A 236 1.10 -3.44 4.39
CA ASP A 236 1.18 -4.89 4.25
C ASP A 236 1.20 -5.58 5.62
N PRO A 237 0.62 -6.78 5.76
CA PRO A 237 0.69 -7.57 6.98
C PRO A 237 2.00 -8.38 7.08
N TYR A 238 3.11 -7.84 6.60
CA TYR A 238 4.42 -8.53 6.53
C TYR A 238 5.50 -7.73 7.24
N GLU A 239 6.39 -8.42 7.96
CA GLU A 239 7.70 -7.89 8.33
C GLU A 239 8.58 -7.85 7.07
N ASN A 240 8.78 -6.65 6.53
CA ASN A 240 9.37 -6.48 5.22
C ASN A 240 10.84 -6.05 5.32
N PHE A 241 11.74 -6.87 4.78
CA PHE A 241 13.15 -6.55 4.63
C PHE A 241 13.43 -6.15 3.20
N TYR A 242 13.65 -4.87 2.95
CA TYR A 242 13.73 -4.28 1.62
C TYR A 242 15.14 -3.80 1.30
N MET A 243 15.81 -4.42 0.33
CA MET A 243 17.19 -4.13 -0.04
C MET A 243 17.27 -3.45 -1.41
N MET A 244 18.04 -2.37 -1.47
CA MET A 244 18.33 -1.66 -2.72
C MET A 244 19.54 -2.28 -3.42
N ILE A 245 19.39 -2.66 -4.70
CA ILE A 245 20.46 -3.35 -5.48
C ILE A 245 21.10 -2.41 -6.51
N GLU A 246 20.30 -1.65 -7.24
CA GLU A 246 20.77 -0.66 -8.23
C GLU A 246 19.81 0.52 -8.28
N GLY A 247 20.32 1.74 -8.34
CA GLY A 247 19.49 2.95 -8.24
C GLY A 247 19.20 3.33 -6.80
N SER A 248 18.08 4.03 -6.59
CA SER A 248 17.63 4.47 -5.27
C SER A 248 16.10 4.44 -5.18
N LYS A 249 15.56 4.30 -3.97
CA LYS A 249 14.13 4.42 -3.68
C LYS A 249 13.89 5.30 -2.46
N THR A 250 12.91 6.20 -2.56
CA THR A 250 12.44 7.02 -1.44
C THR A 250 11.13 6.45 -0.92
N PHE A 251 11.10 6.10 0.37
CA PHE A 251 9.91 5.69 1.09
C PHE A 251 9.38 6.86 1.90
N THR A 252 8.09 7.16 1.75
CA THR A 252 7.33 8.05 2.63
C THR A 252 6.40 7.18 3.45
N ILE A 253 6.62 7.09 4.77
CA ILE A 253 5.97 6.11 5.64
C ILE A 253 5.24 6.75 6.82
N PHE A 254 4.20 6.07 7.30
CA PHE A 254 3.39 6.48 8.44
C PHE A 254 3.10 5.27 9.35
N PRO A 255 3.10 5.45 10.68
CA PRO A 255 2.85 4.36 11.61
C PRO A 255 1.40 3.84 11.50
N PRO A 256 1.13 2.57 11.84
CA PRO A 256 -0.20 1.96 11.71
C PRO A 256 -1.30 2.71 12.49
N VAL A 257 -0.93 3.37 13.59
CA VAL A 257 -1.85 4.17 14.41
C VAL A 257 -2.43 5.38 13.68
N GLU A 258 -1.76 5.86 12.64
CA GLU A 258 -2.22 6.98 11.81
C GLU A 258 -3.31 6.58 10.80
N CYS A 259 -3.90 5.39 10.92
CA CYS A 259 -5.01 4.94 10.08
C CYS A 259 -6.18 5.93 10.03
N TYR A 260 -6.42 6.69 11.12
CA TYR A 260 -7.38 7.80 11.18
C TYR A 260 -7.14 8.86 10.09
N CYS A 261 -5.89 9.06 9.69
CA CYS A 261 -5.49 10.07 8.72
C CYS A 261 -5.59 9.58 7.27
N MET A 262 -5.72 8.27 7.02
CA MET A 262 -5.48 7.66 5.71
C MET A 262 -6.68 7.67 4.75
N HIS A 263 -7.90 7.93 5.24
CA HIS A 263 -9.12 7.99 4.40
C HIS A 263 -9.34 6.75 3.52
N GLU A 264 -9.10 5.57 4.09
CA GLU A 264 -9.40 4.31 3.40
C GLU A 264 -10.87 4.25 2.99
N ALA A 265 -11.16 3.84 1.75
CA ALA A 265 -12.51 3.70 1.25
C ALA A 265 -12.61 2.57 0.20
N GLU A 266 -13.83 2.17 -0.12
CA GLU A 266 -14.14 1.11 -1.09
C GLU A 266 -14.13 1.63 -2.52
N TYR A 267 -13.41 0.95 -3.41
CA TYR A 267 -13.31 1.28 -4.84
C TYR A 267 -13.58 0.07 -5.73
N ARG A 268 -14.15 0.30 -6.91
CA ARG A 268 -14.48 -0.78 -7.84
C ARG A 268 -13.22 -1.42 -8.39
N SER A 269 -13.08 -2.73 -8.19
CA SER A 269 -11.96 -3.53 -8.69
C SER A 269 -11.89 -3.52 -10.21
N SER A 270 -10.82 -2.95 -10.75
CA SER A 270 -10.63 -2.75 -12.18
C SER A 270 -9.18 -3.00 -12.59
N GLN A 271 -8.94 -3.11 -13.89
CA GLN A 271 -7.62 -3.32 -14.48
C GLN A 271 -7.43 -2.41 -15.69
N TYR A 272 -6.20 -1.98 -15.94
CA TYR A 272 -5.85 -1.36 -17.21
C TYR A 272 -5.87 -2.38 -18.35
N LEU A 273 -6.34 -1.95 -19.51
CA LEU A 273 -6.30 -2.70 -20.77
C LEU A 273 -5.87 -1.75 -21.89
N TRP A 274 -4.89 -2.16 -22.69
CA TRP A 274 -4.54 -1.45 -23.91
C TRP A 274 -5.51 -1.85 -25.04
N ASP A 275 -6.26 -0.88 -25.57
CA ASP A 275 -7.11 -1.09 -26.73
C ASP A 275 -6.31 -0.83 -28.02
N GLU A 276 -6.01 -1.90 -28.76
CA GLU A 276 -5.25 -1.80 -30.01
C GLU A 276 -5.99 -1.05 -31.13
N SER A 277 -7.32 -1.07 -31.12
CA SER A 277 -8.13 -0.42 -32.16
C SER A 277 -8.21 1.09 -31.96
N GLU A 278 -8.27 1.53 -30.70
CA GLU A 278 -8.34 2.95 -30.33
C GLU A 278 -6.96 3.54 -30.00
N HIS A 279 -5.93 2.70 -29.87
CA HIS A 279 -4.60 3.07 -29.38
C HIS A 279 -4.67 3.87 -28.06
N ALA A 280 -5.48 3.38 -27.13
CA ALA A 280 -5.78 4.04 -25.88
C ALA A 280 -5.86 3.07 -24.69
N TRP A 281 -5.47 3.54 -23.51
CA TRP A 281 -5.67 2.83 -22.26
C TRP A 281 -7.13 2.92 -21.82
N LYS A 282 -7.71 1.78 -21.47
CA LYS A 282 -9.05 1.64 -20.89
C LYS A 282 -8.98 1.06 -19.49
N ILE A 283 -9.95 1.41 -18.66
CA ILE A 283 -10.18 0.79 -17.35
C ILE A 283 -11.35 -0.16 -17.51
N VAL A 284 -11.13 -1.44 -17.22
CA VAL A 284 -12.14 -2.50 -17.33
C VAL A 284 -12.39 -3.14 -15.97
N SER A 285 -13.65 -3.46 -15.67
CA SER A 285 -14.03 -4.17 -14.44
C SER A 285 -13.43 -5.57 -14.44
N LYS A 286 -12.87 -6.01 -13.30
CA LYS A 286 -12.36 -7.39 -13.15
C LYS A 286 -13.46 -8.43 -12.97
N THR A 287 -14.62 -8.02 -12.45
CA THR A 287 -15.76 -8.93 -12.26
C THR A 287 -16.72 -8.82 -13.44
N GLN A 288 -17.05 -9.96 -14.05
CA GLN A 288 -18.13 -10.09 -15.04
C GLN A 288 -19.39 -10.60 -14.31
N GLY A 289 -20.34 -9.70 -14.00
CA GLY A 289 -21.56 -10.04 -13.27
C GLY A 289 -22.27 -8.83 -12.66
N GLU A 290 -23.39 -9.05 -11.98
CA GLU A 290 -24.17 -7.98 -11.32
C GLU A 290 -23.50 -7.45 -10.04
N GLU A 291 -22.67 -8.26 -9.36
CA GLU A 291 -21.93 -7.84 -8.17
C GLU A 291 -20.52 -7.35 -8.54
N GLN A 292 -20.33 -6.03 -8.49
CA GLN A 292 -19.02 -5.41 -8.65
C GLN A 292 -18.19 -5.58 -7.38
N MET A 293 -17.06 -6.28 -7.49
CA MET A 293 -16.10 -6.42 -6.40
C MET A 293 -15.54 -5.05 -6.00
N GLN A 294 -15.55 -4.76 -4.70
CA GLN A 294 -14.95 -3.56 -4.12
C GLN A 294 -13.62 -3.92 -3.46
N VAL A 295 -12.69 -2.98 -3.46
CA VAL A 295 -11.37 -3.08 -2.83
C VAL A 295 -11.19 -1.87 -1.91
N PRO A 296 -10.92 -2.07 -0.61
CA PRO A 296 -10.55 -0.98 0.27
C PRO A 296 -9.15 -0.48 -0.10
N TRP A 297 -9.01 0.83 -0.36
CA TRP A 297 -7.72 1.44 -0.68
C TRP A 297 -7.60 2.87 -0.14
N ILE A 298 -6.38 3.41 -0.14
CA ILE A 298 -6.09 4.77 0.30
C ILE A 298 -6.04 5.70 -0.93
N PRO A 299 -6.94 6.71 -1.02
CA PRO A 299 -6.95 7.67 -2.14
C PRO A 299 -5.93 8.80 -2.00
N VAL A 300 -5.27 8.90 -0.85
CA VAL A 300 -4.38 10.02 -0.54
C VAL A 300 -3.05 9.83 -1.27
N ASP A 301 -2.68 10.82 -2.09
CA ASP A 301 -1.29 10.99 -2.52
C ASP A 301 -0.55 11.76 -1.42
N PRO A 302 0.43 11.15 -0.71
CA PRO A 302 1.11 11.82 0.39
C PRO A 302 2.06 12.94 -0.07
N LEU A 303 2.41 12.99 -1.36
CA LEU A 303 3.27 14.04 -1.92
C LEU A 303 2.47 15.26 -2.37
N GLU A 304 1.23 15.04 -2.81
CA GLU A 304 0.30 16.09 -3.24
C GLU A 304 -1.08 15.94 -2.56
N PRO A 305 -1.16 16.07 -1.22
CA PRO A 305 -2.38 15.78 -0.50
C PRO A 305 -3.49 16.80 -0.78
N ASN A 306 -4.64 16.31 -1.26
CA ASN A 306 -5.85 17.12 -1.38
C ASN A 306 -6.56 17.23 -0.02
N TYR A 307 -6.13 18.20 0.79
CA TYR A 307 -6.70 18.40 2.12
C TYR A 307 -8.14 18.93 2.16
N ALA A 308 -8.73 19.31 1.03
CA ALA A 308 -10.14 19.64 0.96
C ALA A 308 -10.99 18.37 0.92
N LYS A 309 -10.52 17.33 0.20
CA LYS A 309 -11.16 16.00 0.14
C LYS A 309 -10.78 15.12 1.32
N HIS A 310 -9.54 15.24 1.80
CA HIS A 310 -8.96 14.36 2.83
C HIS A 310 -8.50 15.18 4.04
N PRO A 311 -9.42 15.86 4.76
CA PRO A 311 -9.04 16.85 5.77
C PRO A 311 -8.24 16.28 6.93
N ARG A 312 -8.52 15.03 7.35
CA ARG A 312 -7.79 14.34 8.44
C ARG A 312 -6.32 14.06 8.12
N PHE A 313 -5.92 14.10 6.85
CA PHE A 313 -4.51 13.90 6.50
C PHE A 313 -3.60 15.02 7.02
N ARG A 314 -4.16 16.16 7.46
CA ARG A 314 -3.42 17.20 8.18
C ARG A 314 -2.83 16.75 9.52
N PHE A 315 -3.38 15.69 10.11
CA PHE A 315 -2.88 15.14 11.37
C PHE A 315 -1.77 14.09 11.15
N ALA A 316 -1.57 13.64 9.92
CA ALA A 316 -0.54 12.66 9.61
C ALA A 316 0.86 13.27 9.76
N ARG A 317 1.81 12.49 10.26
CA ARG A 317 3.22 12.87 10.34
C ARG A 317 4.06 11.82 9.63
N SER A 318 4.48 12.14 8.41
CA SER A 318 5.33 11.24 7.63
C SER A 318 6.74 11.15 8.20
N MET A 319 7.35 10.00 7.99
CA MET A 319 8.80 9.82 7.98
C MET A 319 9.25 9.54 6.56
N SER A 320 10.44 9.99 6.19
CA SER A 320 11.00 9.75 4.86
C SER A 320 12.38 9.13 4.95
N VAL A 321 12.63 8.12 4.11
CA VAL A 321 13.95 7.50 3.96
C VAL A 321 14.24 7.23 2.50
N GLN A 322 15.40 7.70 2.06
CA GLN A 322 16.00 7.28 0.80
C GLN A 322 16.91 6.08 1.07
N LEU A 323 16.72 4.99 0.34
CA LEU A 323 17.59 3.83 0.31
C LEU A 323 18.50 3.93 -0.91
N ASP A 324 19.79 3.88 -0.68
CA ASP A 324 20.79 3.84 -1.74
C ASP A 324 21.32 2.42 -1.92
N GLN A 325 22.03 2.18 -3.02
CA GLN A 325 22.56 0.87 -3.37
C GLN A 325 23.31 0.19 -2.21
N GLY A 326 22.82 -0.98 -1.81
CA GLY A 326 23.36 -1.82 -0.74
C GLY A 326 22.71 -1.61 0.62
N ASP A 327 21.84 -0.61 0.79
CA ASP A 327 21.06 -0.41 2.02
C ASP A 327 19.98 -1.48 2.19
N LEU A 328 19.70 -1.82 3.46
CA LEU A 328 18.60 -2.70 3.85
C LEU A 328 17.66 -1.96 4.81
N LEU A 329 16.41 -1.80 4.43
CA LEU A 329 15.33 -1.29 5.28
C LEU A 329 14.57 -2.46 5.92
N TYR A 330 14.42 -2.42 7.23
CA TYR A 330 13.34 -3.10 7.91
C TYR A 330 12.12 -2.17 7.95
N LEU A 331 11.10 -2.50 7.16
CA LEU A 331 9.80 -1.85 7.14
C LEU A 331 8.82 -2.75 7.92
N PRO A 332 8.38 -2.34 9.12
CA PRO A 332 7.57 -3.20 9.97
C PRO A 332 6.17 -3.44 9.38
N SER A 333 5.55 -4.54 9.82
CA SER A 333 4.17 -4.85 9.45
C SER A 333 3.21 -3.70 9.76
N LEU A 334 2.22 -3.55 8.88
CA LEU A 334 1.12 -2.57 8.91
C LEU A 334 1.53 -1.09 8.73
N TRP A 335 2.81 -0.80 8.51
CA TRP A 335 3.25 0.55 8.21
C TRP A 335 2.74 1.00 6.85
N TYR A 336 2.08 2.16 6.84
CA TYR A 336 1.68 2.78 5.59
C TYR A 336 2.91 3.29 4.88
N HIS A 337 3.04 3.02 3.59
CA HIS A 337 4.21 3.42 2.83
C HIS A 337 3.86 3.74 1.37
N HIS A 338 4.51 4.78 0.86
CA HIS A 338 4.49 5.21 -0.53
C HIS A 338 5.93 5.21 -1.05
N VAL A 339 6.16 4.74 -2.27
CA VAL A 339 7.52 4.49 -2.79
C VAL A 339 7.74 5.16 -4.12
N GLN A 340 8.81 5.97 -4.20
CA GLN A 340 9.31 6.55 -5.44
C GLN A 340 10.63 5.90 -5.83
N ALA A 341 10.84 5.68 -7.13
CA ALA A 341 12.08 5.19 -7.69
C ALA A 341 12.93 6.34 -8.26
N HIS A 342 14.26 6.19 -8.18
CA HIS A 342 15.20 7.16 -8.71
C HIS A 342 16.37 6.46 -9.41
N ARG A 343 16.61 6.79 -10.68
CA ARG A 343 17.84 6.40 -11.37
C ARG A 343 19.02 7.16 -10.77
N THR A 344 20.14 6.48 -10.54
CA THR A 344 21.40 7.09 -10.09
C THR A 344 22.41 7.25 -11.24
N SER A 345 22.11 6.69 -12.40
CA SER A 345 22.91 6.81 -13.63
C SER A 345 22.01 6.94 -14.86
N PRO A 346 22.48 7.61 -15.93
CA PRO A 346 21.76 7.63 -17.21
C PRO A 346 21.64 6.21 -17.77
N ASN A 347 20.44 5.82 -18.18
CA ASN A 347 20.03 4.48 -18.58
C ASN A 347 20.14 3.42 -17.47
N GLY A 348 20.33 3.84 -16.21
CA GLY A 348 20.40 2.93 -15.07
C GLY A 348 19.07 2.25 -14.79
N LEU A 349 19.13 1.03 -14.27
CA LEU A 349 17.94 0.34 -13.77
C LEU A 349 17.67 0.77 -12.34
N VAL A 350 16.42 0.64 -11.91
CA VAL A 350 16.08 0.65 -10.47
C VAL A 350 15.72 -0.77 -10.08
N ILE A 351 16.59 -1.39 -9.27
CA ILE A 351 16.49 -2.79 -8.87
C ILE A 351 16.46 -2.90 -7.35
N ALA A 352 15.48 -3.61 -6.82
CA ALA A 352 15.40 -3.94 -5.41
C ALA A 352 14.94 -5.37 -5.20
N CYS A 353 15.25 -5.94 -4.03
CA CYS A 353 14.75 -7.23 -3.60
C CYS A 353 14.19 -7.09 -2.19
N ASN A 354 13.07 -7.74 -1.92
CA ASN A 354 12.54 -7.78 -0.57
C ASN A 354 12.14 -9.19 -0.13
N TRP A 355 12.21 -9.42 1.17
CA TRP A 355 11.78 -10.64 1.83
C TRP A 355 10.63 -10.30 2.77
N TRP A 356 9.49 -10.96 2.55
CA TRP A 356 8.31 -10.84 3.39
C TRP A 356 8.22 -12.03 4.33
N TYR A 357 8.13 -11.73 5.62
CA TYR A 357 7.81 -12.70 6.66
C TYR A 357 6.44 -12.32 7.22
N ASP A 358 5.50 -13.26 7.31
CA ASP A 358 4.17 -13.01 7.88
C ASP A 358 4.31 -12.40 9.27
N MET A 359 3.51 -11.39 9.56
CA MET A 359 3.55 -10.74 10.86
C MET A 359 3.12 -11.72 11.97
N ASN A 360 3.60 -11.48 13.18
CA ASN A 360 3.07 -12.22 14.32
C ASN A 360 1.68 -11.67 14.72
N TYR A 361 0.64 -12.47 14.48
CA TYR A 361 -0.74 -12.14 14.89
C TYR A 361 -1.03 -12.43 16.37
N GLU A 362 -0.10 -13.06 17.09
CA GLU A 362 -0.21 -13.24 18.53
C GLU A 362 -0.10 -11.91 19.29
N GLY A 363 -0.68 -11.86 20.49
CA GLY A 363 -0.67 -10.67 21.31
C GLY A 363 -1.63 -9.58 20.82
N ALA A 364 -1.30 -8.33 21.14
CA ALA A 364 -2.25 -7.21 20.98
C ALA A 364 -2.08 -6.42 19.68
N HIS A 365 -0.95 -6.54 18.96
CA HIS A 365 -0.58 -5.60 17.90
C HIS A 365 -1.62 -5.55 16.77
N TYR A 366 -1.88 -6.67 16.09
CA TYR A 366 -2.89 -6.73 15.03
C TYR A 366 -4.31 -6.46 15.55
N ALA A 367 -4.65 -7.01 16.73
CA ALA A 367 -5.98 -6.84 17.32
C ALA A 367 -6.30 -5.36 17.62
N LEU A 368 -5.33 -4.60 18.14
CA LEU A 368 -5.45 -3.17 18.40
C LEU A 368 -5.50 -2.37 17.11
N PHE A 369 -4.64 -2.67 16.12
CA PHE A 369 -4.72 -2.02 14.80
C PHE A 369 -6.11 -2.22 14.17
N SER A 370 -6.61 -3.46 14.16
CA SER A 370 -7.93 -3.80 13.61
C SER A 370 -9.08 -3.15 14.40
N PHE A 371 -8.94 -3.01 15.72
CA PHE A 371 -9.87 -2.26 16.56
C PHE A 371 -9.93 -0.79 16.16
N ILE A 372 -8.78 -0.10 16.04
CA ILE A 372 -8.72 1.32 15.67
C ILE A 372 -9.27 1.51 14.26
N ARG A 373 -8.82 0.71 13.29
CA ARG A 373 -9.28 0.77 11.89
C ARG A 373 -10.80 0.65 11.77
N ARG A 374 -11.42 -0.29 12.51
CA ARG A 374 -12.90 -0.43 12.51
C ARG A 374 -13.62 0.79 13.07
N HIS A 375 -13.06 1.46 14.08
CA HIS A 375 -13.66 2.69 14.62
C HIS A 375 -13.54 3.86 13.64
N VAL A 376 -12.40 3.97 12.93
CA VAL A 376 -12.23 4.95 11.85
C VAL A 376 -13.27 4.73 10.75
N LEU A 377 -13.42 3.49 10.27
CA LEU A 377 -14.38 3.15 9.22
C LEU A 377 -15.84 3.38 9.67
N ALA A 378 -16.16 3.14 10.94
CA ALA A 378 -17.48 3.42 11.49
C ALA A 378 -17.82 4.92 11.50
N LEU A 379 -16.84 5.78 11.81
CA LEU A 379 -17.00 7.24 11.72
C LEU A 379 -17.29 7.66 10.27
N ASP A 380 -16.55 7.08 9.31
CA ASP A 380 -16.70 7.42 7.89
C ASP A 380 -18.08 7.00 7.34
N GLN A 381 -18.60 5.85 7.78
CA GLN A 381 -19.96 5.40 7.42
C GLN A 381 -21.05 6.29 8.04
N ALA A 382 -20.87 6.72 9.28
CA ALA A 382 -21.79 7.64 9.94
C ALA A 382 -21.87 8.97 9.18
N ASP A 383 -20.74 9.49 8.68
CA ASP A 383 -20.70 10.72 7.89
C ASP A 383 -21.34 10.57 6.50
N GLN A 384 -21.09 9.46 5.79
CA GLN A 384 -21.77 9.18 4.52
C GLN A 384 -23.29 9.05 4.67
N SER A 385 -23.78 8.57 5.82
CA SER A 385 -25.22 8.48 6.10
C SER A 385 -25.88 9.85 6.30
N LYS A 386 -25.11 10.87 6.73
CA LYS A 386 -25.59 12.25 6.92
C LYS A 386 -25.70 13.01 5.59
N GLU A 387 -24.95 12.62 4.56
CA GLU A 387 -24.98 13.24 3.22
C GLU A 387 -26.08 12.68 2.29
N LYS A 388 -26.69 11.54 2.60
CA LYS A 388 -27.80 10.96 1.82
C LYS A 388 -29.16 11.46 2.34
N PRO A 389 -30.05 11.99 1.49
CA PRO A 389 -31.43 12.26 1.89
C PRO A 389 -32.14 10.94 2.26
N GLU A 390 -32.97 10.98 3.31
CA GLU A 390 -33.68 9.82 3.86
C GLU A 390 -34.45 9.06 2.76
N GLY A 391 -33.96 7.87 2.39
CA GLY A 391 -34.65 7.05 1.38
C GLY A 391 -33.98 5.76 0.93
N THR A 392 -32.69 5.54 1.18
CA THR A 392 -32.01 4.31 0.74
C THR A 392 -31.18 3.69 1.88
N ARG A 393 -31.82 2.82 2.67
CA ARG A 393 -31.11 1.88 3.55
C ARG A 393 -30.78 0.62 2.74
N SER A 394 -29.49 0.34 2.51
CA SER A 394 -29.02 -1.00 2.13
C SER A 394 -28.49 -1.69 3.38
N ASN A 395 -29.02 -2.87 3.70
CA ASN A 395 -28.51 -3.73 4.77
C ASN A 395 -27.23 -4.41 4.29
N ASN A 396 -26.08 -4.10 4.90
CA ASN A 396 -24.88 -4.92 4.77
C ASN A 396 -24.70 -5.74 6.05
N HIS A 397 -24.85 -7.06 5.92
CA HIS A 397 -24.42 -8.02 6.94
C HIS A 397 -22.91 -8.23 6.80
N TYR A 398 -22.15 -7.80 7.82
CA TYR A 398 -20.75 -8.16 7.96
C TYR A 398 -20.64 -9.48 8.72
N SER A 399 -20.40 -10.55 7.98
CA SER A 399 -19.86 -11.80 8.50
C SER A 399 -19.18 -12.55 7.36
N ASP A 400 -17.86 -12.38 7.18
CA ASP A 400 -17.02 -13.38 6.49
C ASP A 400 -15.51 -13.20 6.80
N PRO A 401 -14.72 -14.27 7.01
CA PRO A 401 -13.31 -14.24 7.41
C PRO A 401 -12.35 -14.26 6.22
N ALA A 402 -12.53 -13.37 5.24
CA ALA A 402 -11.71 -13.30 4.03
C ALA A 402 -10.59 -12.24 4.14
N ILE A 403 -9.68 -12.39 5.11
CA ILE A 403 -8.36 -11.75 5.09
C ILE A 403 -7.33 -12.87 4.92
N LYS A 404 -7.31 -13.48 3.74
CA LYS A 404 -6.20 -14.34 3.30
C LYS A 404 -6.06 -14.54 1.79
N HIS A 405 -6.88 -13.88 0.96
CA HIS A 405 -6.96 -14.22 -0.47
C HIS A 405 -6.96 -13.02 -1.46
N MET A 406 -6.39 -11.87 -1.09
CA MET A 406 -6.23 -10.75 -2.04
C MET A 406 -4.78 -10.30 -2.30
N LEU A 407 -3.79 -11.16 -2.03
CA LEU A 407 -2.39 -10.92 -2.39
C LEU A 407 -1.71 -12.21 -2.92
N THR A 408 -2.36 -12.90 -3.86
CA THR A 408 -1.73 -13.97 -4.66
C THR A 408 -1.72 -13.62 -6.12
#